data_AF-A0A6I2LCN1-F1
#
_entry.id   AF-A0A6I2LCN1-F1
#
_cell.length_a   1.000
_cell.length_b   1.000
_cell.length_c   1.000
_cell.angle_alpha   90.00
_cell.angle_beta   90.00
_cell.angle_gamma   90.00
#
_symmetry.space_group_name_H-M   'P 1'
#
loop_
_entity.id
_entity.type
_entity.pdbx_description
1 polymer ?
#
loop_
_entity_poly.entity_id
_entity_poly.type
_entity_poly.pdbx_seq_one_letter_code
_entity_poly.pdbx_strand_id
1 'polypeptide(L)'
;MNDLNQLVELLDRPDDNYWGDVLSSEAREIIDKNIDGILSSVLNCWRQWPENRLENLAYLLGDSPSEVERKLVYELLDSQYESVAFRAREAAHEFESRA
;
A
#
# COMPACT_ATOMS: atom_id res chain seq x y z
N MET A 1 -12.15 -14.72 -7.87
CA MET A 1 -10.76 -14.34 -7.54
C MET A 1 -10.82 -13.65 -6.18
N ASN A 2 -9.90 -13.94 -5.25
CA ASN A 2 -9.87 -13.26 -3.95
C ASN A 2 -9.41 -11.80 -4.16
N ASP A 3 -10.04 -10.82 -3.52
CA ASP A 3 -9.69 -9.39 -3.65
C ASP A 3 -8.20 -9.14 -3.36
N LEU A 4 -7.63 -9.86 -2.39
CA LEU A 4 -6.18 -9.80 -2.10
C LEU A 4 -5.32 -10.26 -3.29
N ASN A 5 -5.74 -11.31 -4.01
CA ASN A 5 -4.97 -11.79 -5.16
C ASN A 5 -5.04 -10.78 -6.32
N GLN A 6 -6.21 -10.16 -6.52
CA GLN A 6 -6.36 -9.10 -7.52
C GLN A 6 -5.48 -7.89 -7.19
N LEU A 7 -5.46 -7.48 -5.92
CA LEU A 7 -4.57 -6.43 -5.45
C LEU A 7 -3.10 -6.79 -5.72
N VAL A 8 -2.67 -7.99 -5.33
CA VAL A 8 -1.29 -8.45 -5.54
C VAL A 8 -0.90 -8.43 -7.03
N GLU A 9 -1.80 -8.86 -7.93
CA GLU A 9 -1.55 -8.82 -9.38
C GLU A 9 -1.35 -7.40 -9.92
N LEU A 10 -2.03 -6.40 -9.37
CA LEU A 10 -1.84 -4.99 -9.72
C LEU A 10 -0.56 -4.41 -9.12
N LEU A 11 -0.23 -4.76 -7.88
CA LEU A 11 0.98 -4.31 -7.21
C LEU A 11 2.27 -4.91 -7.79
N ASP A 12 2.19 -6.07 -8.43
CA ASP A 12 3.32 -6.71 -9.12
C ASP A 12 3.66 -6.09 -10.48
N ARG A 13 2.85 -5.13 -10.95
CA ARG A 13 3.13 -4.42 -12.19
C ARG A 13 4.33 -3.47 -11.99
N PRO A 14 5.12 -3.22 -13.06
CA PRO A 14 6.20 -2.24 -12.99
C PRO A 14 5.67 -0.86 -12.59
N ASP A 15 6.40 -0.15 -11.75
CA ASP A 15 6.16 1.28 -11.49
C ASP A 15 6.53 2.11 -12.73
N ASP A 16 5.56 2.26 -13.63
CA ASP A 16 5.65 3.09 -14.83
C ASP A 16 4.50 4.10 -14.87
N ASN A 17 4.50 5.00 -15.87
CA ASN A 17 3.46 6.03 -15.98
C ASN A 17 2.05 5.42 -16.04
N TYR A 18 1.88 4.24 -16.66
CA TYR A 18 0.58 3.60 -16.73
C TYR A 18 0.14 3.06 -15.37
N TRP A 19 1.08 2.56 -14.57
CA TRP A 19 0.81 2.17 -13.20
C TRP A 19 0.34 3.37 -12.37
N GLY A 20 1.10 4.47 -12.38
CA GLY A 20 0.77 5.69 -11.66
C GLY A 20 -0.56 6.31 -12.07
N ASP A 21 -0.85 6.38 -13.38
CA ASP A 21 -2.02 7.08 -13.92
C ASP A 21 -3.32 6.26 -13.90
N VAL A 22 -3.22 4.91 -13.93
CA VAL A 22 -4.39 4.04 -14.12
C VAL A 22 -4.47 2.95 -13.06
N LEU A 23 -3.43 2.11 -12.97
CA LEU A 23 -3.52 0.89 -12.13
C LEU A 23 -3.49 1.19 -10.64
N SER A 24 -2.87 2.31 -10.23
CA SER A 24 -2.88 2.79 -8.85
C SER A 24 -4.31 3.04 -8.36
N SER A 25 -5.15 3.65 -9.19
CA SER A 25 -6.54 3.93 -8.89
C SER A 25 -7.35 2.63 -8.77
N GLU A 26 -7.16 1.69 -9.70
CA GLU A 26 -7.81 0.37 -9.64
C GLU A 26 -7.39 -0.42 -8.40
N ALA A 27 -6.11 -0.38 -8.03
CA ALA A 27 -5.59 -1.05 -6.85
C ALA A 27 -6.16 -0.41 -5.56
N ARG A 28 -6.27 0.92 -5.51
CA ARG A 28 -6.89 1.64 -4.40
C ARG A 28 -8.38 1.29 -4.25
N GLU A 29 -9.12 1.24 -5.35
CA GLU A 29 -10.53 0.83 -5.35
C GLU A 29 -10.73 -0.57 -4.76
N ILE A 30 -9.80 -1.49 -4.99
CA ILE A 30 -9.84 -2.82 -4.35
C ILE A 30 -9.71 -2.68 -2.83
N ILE A 31 -8.72 -1.91 -2.35
CA ILE A 31 -8.52 -1.66 -0.92
C ILE A 31 -9.78 -1.04 -0.31
N ASP A 32 -10.34 -0.01 -0.92
CA ASP A 32 -11.47 0.75 -0.37
C ASP A 32 -12.78 -0.05 -0.25
N LYS A 33 -12.95 -1.15 -1.01
CA LYS A 33 -14.12 -2.05 -0.85
C LYS A 33 -14.23 -2.64 0.55
N ASN A 34 -13.09 -2.94 1.18
CA ASN A 34 -13.02 -3.49 2.53
C ASN A 34 -11.63 -3.24 3.12
N ILE A 35 -11.35 -1.98 3.42
CA ILE A 35 -10.02 -1.52 3.80
C ILE A 35 -9.42 -2.30 4.96
N ASP A 36 -10.17 -2.44 6.06
CA ASP A 36 -9.68 -3.14 7.24
C ASP A 36 -9.46 -4.63 6.96
N GLY A 37 -10.33 -5.27 6.19
CA GLY A 37 -10.20 -6.70 5.85
C GLY A 37 -9.02 -6.98 4.92
N ILE A 38 -8.84 -6.16 3.89
CA ILE A 38 -7.76 -6.30 2.92
C ILE A 38 -6.42 -5.97 3.59
N LEU A 39 -6.30 -4.82 4.25
CA LEU A 39 -5.04 -4.41 4.87
C LEU A 39 -4.67 -5.30 6.06
N SER A 40 -5.64 -5.88 6.78
CA SER A 40 -5.34 -6.92 7.77
C SER A 40 -4.75 -8.18 7.13
N SER A 41 -5.22 -8.55 5.95
CA SER A 41 -4.66 -9.68 5.20
C SER A 41 -3.24 -9.37 4.69
N VAL A 42 -3.00 -8.13 4.26
CA VAL A 42 -1.67 -7.64 3.87
C VAL A 42 -0.71 -7.65 5.06
N LEU A 43 -1.13 -7.14 6.23
CA LEU A 43 -0.32 -7.12 7.46
C LEU A 43 0.22 -8.51 7.85
N ASN A 44 -0.52 -9.57 7.53
CA ASN A 44 -0.12 -10.94 7.82
C ASN A 44 0.97 -11.50 6.88
N CYS A 45 1.17 -10.92 5.69
CA CYS A 45 2.06 -11.49 4.67
C CYS A 45 3.06 -10.53 4.02
N TRP A 46 2.95 -9.20 4.24
CA TRP A 46 3.76 -8.20 3.55
C TRP A 46 5.28 -8.40 3.69
N ARG A 47 5.77 -8.88 4.85
CA ARG A 47 7.21 -9.05 5.12
C ARG A 47 7.93 -9.97 4.12
N GLN A 48 7.19 -10.80 3.39
CA GLN A 48 7.73 -11.74 2.39
C GLN A 48 7.61 -11.22 0.96
N TRP A 49 7.02 -10.04 0.77
CA TRP A 49 6.75 -9.49 -0.56
C TRP A 49 8.01 -8.84 -1.15
N PRO A 50 8.13 -8.85 -2.50
CA PRO A 50 9.24 -8.18 -3.17
C PRO A 50 9.13 -6.66 -3.07
N GLU A 51 10.26 -5.97 -3.19
CA GLU A 51 10.39 -4.50 -3.11
C GLU A 51 9.35 -3.75 -3.96
N ASN A 52 9.25 -4.06 -5.26
CA ASN A 52 8.29 -3.40 -6.16
C ASN A 52 6.85 -3.44 -5.63
N ARG A 53 6.43 -4.60 -5.10
CA ARG A 53 5.08 -4.76 -4.56
C ARG A 53 4.87 -3.93 -3.31
N LEU A 54 5.88 -3.87 -2.45
CA LEU A 54 5.85 -3.08 -1.22
C LEU A 54 5.90 -1.57 -1.50
N GLU A 55 6.65 -1.15 -2.50
CA GLU A 55 6.73 0.25 -2.92
C GLU A 55 5.41 0.73 -3.50
N ASN A 56 4.86 -0.04 -4.44
CA ASN A 56 3.52 0.18 -5.00
C ASN A 56 2.44 0.16 -3.92
N LEU A 57 2.53 -0.76 -2.95
CA LEU A 57 1.61 -0.76 -1.81
C LEU A 57 1.74 0.54 -1.02
N ALA A 58 2.95 0.93 -0.64
CA ALA A 58 3.19 2.13 0.16
C ALA A 58 2.72 3.41 -0.53
N TYR A 59 2.84 3.48 -1.86
CA TYR A 59 2.31 4.58 -2.67
C TYR A 59 0.78 4.76 -2.54
N LEU A 60 0.04 3.67 -2.33
CA LEU A 60 -1.43 3.72 -2.23
C LEU A 60 -1.93 4.10 -0.84
N LEU A 61 -1.06 4.15 0.17
CA LEU A 61 -1.46 4.37 1.56
C LEU A 61 -1.38 5.86 1.95
N GLY A 62 -2.07 6.22 3.02
CA GLY A 62 -2.04 7.58 3.58
C GLY A 62 -3.34 8.35 3.43
N ASP A 63 -4.32 7.81 2.68
CA ASP A 63 -5.52 8.55 2.31
C ASP A 63 -6.79 8.18 3.12
N SER A 64 -6.73 7.20 4.03
CA SER A 64 -7.90 6.83 4.85
C SER A 64 -7.70 7.04 6.37
N PRO A 65 -8.81 7.10 7.12
CA PRO A 65 -8.79 7.12 8.58
C PRO A 65 -8.59 5.72 9.21
N SER A 66 -8.37 4.65 8.43
CA SER A 66 -8.22 3.28 8.96
C SER A 66 -6.97 3.15 9.84
N GLU A 67 -7.17 2.69 11.07
CA GLU A 67 -6.07 2.37 11.99
C GLU A 67 -5.20 1.20 11.49
N VAL A 68 -5.78 0.29 10.70
CA VAL A 68 -5.04 -0.81 10.07
C VAL A 68 -4.09 -0.27 9.00
N GLU A 69 -4.54 0.71 8.22
CA GLU A 69 -3.70 1.42 7.24
C GLU A 69 -2.56 2.16 7.93
N ARG A 70 -2.84 2.96 8.97
CA ARG A 70 -1.81 3.64 9.75
C ARG A 70 -0.77 2.66 10.28
N LYS A 71 -1.22 1.57 10.89
CA LYS A 71 -0.33 0.52 11.41
C LYS A 71 0.57 -0.05 10.31
N LEU A 72 0.00 -0.38 9.15
CA LEU A 72 0.76 -0.90 8.03
C LEU A 72 1.80 0.10 7.52
N VAL A 73 1.43 1.39 7.38
CA VAL A 73 2.38 2.45 7.02
C VAL A 73 3.54 2.52 8.00
N TYR A 74 3.27 2.51 9.31
CA TYR A 74 4.33 2.52 10.32
C TYR A 74 5.21 1.27 10.28
N GLU A 75 4.66 0.09 9.97
CA GLU A 75 5.47 -1.12 9.76
C GLU A 75 6.38 -1.01 8.50
N LEU A 76 5.94 -0.30 7.46
CA LEU A 76 6.70 -0.10 6.22
C LEU A 76 7.82 0.95 6.34
N LEU A 77 7.76 1.84 7.34
CA LEU A 77 8.85 2.78 7.63
C LEU A 77 10.17 2.06 7.99
N ASP A 78 10.05 0.89 8.62
CA ASP A 78 11.18 0.05 9.02
C ASP A 78 11.60 -0.95 7.92
N SER A 79 11.11 -0.79 6.69
CA SER A 79 11.49 -1.64 5.57
C SER A 79 12.99 -1.56 5.28
N GLN A 80 13.58 -2.70 4.90
CA GLN A 80 14.97 -2.76 4.44
C GLN A 80 15.19 -2.07 3.09
N TYR A 81 14.10 -1.84 2.35
CA TYR A 81 14.12 -1.20 1.04
C TYR A 81 13.93 0.31 1.22
N GLU A 82 14.93 1.10 0.78
CA GLU A 82 14.92 2.55 0.97
C GLU A 82 13.74 3.22 0.26
N SER A 83 13.35 2.72 -0.92
CA SER A 83 12.22 3.25 -1.69
C SER A 83 10.89 3.05 -0.96
N VAL A 84 10.68 1.86 -0.39
CA VAL A 84 9.50 1.54 0.43
C VAL A 84 9.44 2.44 1.66
N ALA A 85 10.55 2.58 2.39
CA ALA A 85 10.61 3.43 3.57
C ALA A 85 10.42 4.93 3.22
N PHE A 86 10.84 5.36 2.03
CA PHE A 86 10.58 6.71 1.53
C PHE A 86 9.09 6.92 1.26
N ARG A 87 8.43 6.02 0.51
CA ARG A 87 6.99 6.10 0.24
C ARG A 87 6.14 6.04 1.52
N ALA A 88 6.53 5.16 2.46
CA ALA A 88 5.86 5.07 3.75
C ALA A 88 5.98 6.37 4.57
N ARG A 89 7.08 7.12 4.44
CA ARG A 89 7.22 8.45 5.04
C ARG A 89 6.27 9.47 4.41
N GLU A 90 6.13 9.47 3.09
CA GLU A 90 5.15 10.32 2.39
C GLU A 90 3.72 10.02 2.89
N ALA A 91 3.34 8.74 2.93
CA ALA A 91 2.04 8.30 3.44
C ALA A 91 1.83 8.68 4.92
N ALA A 92 2.86 8.57 5.76
CA ALA A 92 2.77 8.95 7.17
C ALA A 92 2.53 10.45 7.36
N HIS A 93 3.15 11.30 6.52
CA HIS A 93 2.92 12.75 6.56
C HIS A 93 1.49 13.14 6.17
N GLU A 94 0.84 12.39 5.27
CA GLU A 94 -0.58 12.61 4.94
C GLU A 94 -1.52 12.41 6.14
N PHE A 95 -1.16 11.52 7.07
CA PHE A 95 -1.92 11.36 8.31
C PHE A 95 -1.79 12.55 9.25
N GLU A 96 -0.61 13.15 9.32
CA GLU A 96 -0.30 14.30 10.18
C GLU A 96 -0.91 15.59 9.64
N SER A 97 -0.94 15.75 8.31
CA SER A 97 -1.50 16.95 7.66
C SER A 97 -3.03 17.05 7.81
N ARG A 98 -3.69 15.94 8.13
CA ARG A 98 -5.15 15.81 8.27
C ARG A 98 -5.65 15.77 9.71
N ALA A 99 -4.74 15.73 10.70
CA ALA A 99 -5.04 15.70 12.13
C ALA A 99 -5.25 17.12 12.71
#